data_AF-A0A1J4K3E2-F1
#
_entry.id   AF-A0A1J4K3E2-F1
#
_cell.length_a   1.000
_cell.length_b   1.000
_cell.length_c   1.000
_cell.angle_alpha   90.00
_cell.angle_beta   90.00
_cell.angle_gamma   90.00
#
_symmetry.space_group_name_H-M   'P 1'
#
loop_
_entity.id
_entity.type
_entity.pdbx_description
1 polymer ?
#
loop_
_entity_poly.entity_id
_entity_poly.type
_entity_poly.pdbx_seq_one_letter_code
_entity_poly.pdbx_strand_id
1 'polypeptide(L)'
;MLEGRRGRWGCELKRLFGPDMFDHVIYFDTVGCAHSGRLQRVVITDRHLYMFDDNVKVKPKPFCLLVDIKDLDTDDETPQAYRIHPEYDSHHIYFNLEDIQYHIYTFESGTDLFWRLKSAIEIARRDDAITEKRKEATPPDMVELVEVDGRKMTINTYYTQQFNYISSRVVHAKSHHSRMKALKELEEISAKYFPIRTIFFQSTTLLTYLIDTLTFLSDFHTVPTQIKSNRLEQIELINSIYNTFSYYLQGMATVPDSTRLITFNKACHYKTLVHSIFQTEFFLLSQPSRSHFFFSVIPDKEKYMAYLQEIESTVVTLCANLNTLALLTWRTTHLVSQNFFLEVIKEKENMVISGGFHTIVYMLIQLCYAMPSMQPLPPFFSHSIYDHLWLIDYFMTNLQSAKEFVFAEFLSEFDLIVTETRMKDMIPENFTLRSEIFKLVQHIRSMLRFSSKMDKPYTKMPVQFR
;
A
#
# COMPACT_ATOMS: atom_id res chain seq x y z
N MET A 1 14.02 14.52 -13.38
CA MET A 1 13.83 15.95 -13.75
C MET A 1 12.37 16.42 -13.69
N LEU A 2 11.37 15.54 -13.84
CA LEU A 2 9.93 15.88 -13.79
C LEU A 2 9.37 16.14 -12.37
N GLU A 3 9.84 15.43 -11.34
CA GLU A 3 9.38 15.59 -9.94
C GLU A 3 9.62 17.00 -9.37
N GLY A 4 10.77 17.62 -9.72
CA GLY A 4 11.09 18.99 -9.32
C GLY A 4 10.22 20.06 -9.98
N ARG A 5 9.59 19.77 -11.14
CA ARG A 5 8.67 20.69 -11.83
C ARG A 5 7.27 20.63 -11.23
N ARG A 6 6.72 19.43 -10.99
CA ARG A 6 5.39 19.28 -10.34
C ARG A 6 5.34 19.89 -8.92
N GLY A 7 6.42 19.75 -8.14
CA GLY A 7 6.51 20.36 -6.81
C GLY A 7 6.53 21.90 -6.81
N ARG A 8 7.24 22.53 -7.77
CA ARG A 8 7.20 23.99 -7.95
C ARG A 8 5.81 24.46 -8.43
N TRP A 9 5.19 23.69 -9.31
CA TRP A 9 3.88 24.02 -9.88
C TRP A 9 2.75 23.93 -8.87
N GLY A 10 2.76 22.93 -7.98
CA GLY A 10 1.80 22.85 -6.87
C GLY A 10 1.86 24.10 -5.97
N CYS A 11 3.05 24.61 -5.68
CA CYS A 11 3.22 25.86 -4.92
C CYS A 11 2.70 27.10 -5.67
N GLU A 12 2.88 27.17 -6.99
CA GLU A 12 2.33 28.25 -7.83
C GLU A 12 0.80 28.19 -7.90
N LEU A 13 0.24 27.00 -8.09
CA LEU A 13 -1.21 26.78 -8.11
C LEU A 13 -1.86 27.12 -6.77
N LYS A 14 -1.24 26.73 -5.65
CA LYS A 14 -1.71 27.09 -4.32
C LYS A 14 -1.69 28.60 -4.08
N ARG A 15 -0.71 29.32 -4.63
CA ARG A 15 -0.70 30.81 -4.62
C ARG A 15 -1.78 31.41 -5.51
N LEU A 16 -2.05 30.81 -6.67
CA LEU A 16 -2.98 31.31 -7.67
C LEU A 16 -4.45 31.10 -7.28
N PHE A 17 -4.79 29.92 -6.78
CA PHE A 17 -6.17 29.55 -6.41
C PHE A 17 -6.50 29.83 -4.95
N GLY A 18 -5.48 30.03 -4.11
CA GLY A 18 -5.61 30.13 -2.65
C GLY A 18 -5.65 28.74 -1.99
N PRO A 19 -5.33 28.65 -0.69
CA PRO A 19 -5.27 27.38 0.04
C PRO A 19 -6.61 26.63 0.04
N ASP A 20 -7.72 27.33 0.30
CA ASP A 20 -9.04 26.70 0.43
C ASP A 20 -9.48 26.00 -0.85
N MET A 21 -9.24 26.60 -2.01
CA MET A 21 -9.60 25.99 -3.29
C MET A 21 -8.57 24.95 -3.75
N PHE A 22 -7.31 25.13 -3.37
CA PHE A 22 -6.27 24.16 -3.69
C PHE A 22 -6.54 22.81 -3.02
N ASP A 23 -7.19 22.80 -1.86
CA ASP A 23 -7.61 21.56 -1.18
C ASP A 23 -8.67 20.76 -1.98
N HIS A 24 -9.36 21.40 -2.93
CA HIS A 24 -10.29 20.76 -3.86
C HIS A 24 -9.63 20.32 -5.18
N VAL A 25 -8.34 20.59 -5.38
CA VAL A 25 -7.63 20.19 -6.60
C VAL A 25 -7.30 18.70 -6.55
N ILE A 26 -7.87 17.94 -7.49
CA ILE A 26 -7.67 16.50 -7.65
C ILE A 26 -6.43 16.24 -8.51
N TYR A 27 -6.22 17.05 -9.54
CA TYR A 27 -5.16 16.83 -10.52
C TYR A 27 -4.74 18.15 -11.20
N PHE A 28 -3.50 18.22 -11.67
CA PHE A 28 -3.05 19.31 -12.54
C PHE A 28 -1.93 18.83 -13.48
N ASP A 29 -1.95 19.34 -14.70
CA ASP A 29 -0.96 19.01 -15.74
C ASP A 29 -0.81 20.17 -16.75
N THR A 30 0.12 20.06 -17.69
CA THR A 30 0.24 20.92 -18.86
C THR A 30 0.03 20.12 -20.15
N VAL A 31 -0.93 20.58 -20.94
CA VAL A 31 -1.36 19.94 -22.17
C VAL A 31 -1.17 20.87 -23.36
N GLY A 32 -0.95 20.28 -24.53
CA GLY A 32 -1.22 20.97 -25.79
C GLY A 32 -2.72 21.08 -25.99
N CYS A 33 -3.22 22.23 -26.46
CA CYS A 33 -4.65 22.41 -26.73
C CYS A 33 -4.83 22.90 -28.17
N ALA A 34 -5.51 22.11 -29.00
CA ALA A 34 -5.71 22.41 -30.43
C ALA A 34 -6.38 23.77 -30.65
N HIS A 35 -7.26 24.18 -29.74
CA HIS A 35 -8.05 25.40 -29.83
C HIS A 35 -7.26 26.67 -29.52
N SER A 36 -6.15 26.56 -28.78
CA SER A 36 -5.35 27.71 -28.36
C SER A 36 -4.04 27.87 -29.15
N GLY A 37 -3.59 26.81 -29.81
CA GLY A 37 -2.26 26.76 -30.45
C GLY A 37 -1.10 26.92 -29.47
N ARG A 38 -1.34 26.85 -28.16
CA ARG A 38 -0.37 27.03 -27.06
C ARG A 38 -0.50 25.91 -26.04
N LEU A 39 0.52 25.79 -25.18
CA LEU A 39 0.45 24.94 -24.00
C LEU A 39 -0.49 25.59 -22.97
N GLN A 40 -1.39 24.79 -22.41
CA GLN A 40 -2.32 25.19 -21.38
C GLN A 40 -2.10 24.38 -20.11
N ARG A 41 -2.24 25.02 -18.96
CA ARG A 41 -2.35 24.38 -17.66
C ARG A 41 -3.77 23.87 -17.49
N VAL A 42 -3.88 22.59 -17.14
CA VAL A 42 -5.14 21.94 -16.76
C VAL A 42 -5.14 21.75 -15.25
N VAL A 43 -6.25 22.11 -14.60
CA VAL A 43 -6.48 21.83 -13.18
C VAL A 43 -7.86 21.23 -13.05
N ILE A 44 -7.95 20.03 -12.47
CA ILE A 44 -9.19 19.32 -12.19
C ILE A 44 -9.49 19.48 -10.72
N THR A 45 -10.67 20.02 -10.39
CA THR A 45 -11.19 20.01 -9.01
C THR A 45 -12.28 18.97 -8.84
N ASP A 46 -12.86 18.89 -7.65
CA ASP A 46 -14.10 18.13 -7.38
C ASP A 46 -15.32 18.53 -8.24
N ARG A 47 -15.35 19.75 -8.80
CA ARG A 47 -16.52 20.30 -9.50
C ARG A 47 -16.21 20.88 -10.88
N HIS A 48 -15.02 21.43 -11.08
CA HIS A 48 -14.70 22.22 -12.25
C HIS A 48 -13.44 21.71 -12.96
N LEU A 49 -13.42 21.89 -14.26
CA LEU A 49 -12.20 21.85 -15.07
C LEU A 49 -11.72 23.29 -15.27
N TYR A 50 -10.44 23.55 -15.04
CA TYR A 50 -9.78 24.80 -15.40
C TYR A 50 -8.77 24.53 -16.51
N MET A 51 -8.80 25.36 -17.55
CA MET A 51 -7.84 25.36 -18.64
C MET A 51 -7.40 26.79 -18.91
N PHE A 52 -6.10 27.07 -18.81
CA PHE A 52 -5.58 28.44 -18.92
C PHE A 52 -4.10 28.46 -19.34
N ASP A 53 -3.65 29.59 -19.89
CA ASP A 53 -2.29 29.73 -20.40
C ASP A 53 -1.22 29.67 -19.28
N ASP A 54 -0.01 29.27 -19.66
CA ASP A 54 1.15 29.32 -18.77
C ASP A 54 1.51 30.79 -18.42
N ASN A 55 1.76 31.08 -17.14
CA ASN A 55 2.06 32.41 -16.56
C ASN A 55 0.88 33.32 -16.17
N VAL A 56 -0.34 32.79 -16.03
CA VAL A 56 -1.46 33.56 -15.48
C VAL A 56 -1.19 34.00 -14.03
N LYS A 57 -1.31 35.32 -13.77
CA LYS A 57 -1.08 35.94 -12.44
C LYS A 57 -2.33 36.13 -11.59
N VAL A 58 -3.51 35.90 -12.16
CA VAL A 58 -4.82 36.11 -11.53
C VAL A 58 -5.62 34.82 -11.63
N LYS A 59 -6.33 34.43 -10.57
CA LYS A 59 -7.13 33.20 -10.55
C LYS A 59 -8.00 33.08 -11.82
N PRO A 60 -7.80 32.03 -12.64
CA PRO A 60 -8.58 31.84 -13.85
C PRO A 60 -10.02 31.46 -13.51
N LYS A 61 -10.96 31.82 -14.38
CA LYS A 61 -12.34 31.32 -14.30
C LYS A 61 -12.36 29.83 -14.67
N PRO A 62 -13.32 29.05 -14.13
CA PRO A 62 -13.50 27.67 -14.56
C PRO A 62 -13.76 27.63 -16.05
N PHE A 63 -13.15 26.66 -16.72
CA PHE A 63 -13.37 26.40 -18.14
C PHE A 63 -14.75 25.79 -18.34
N CYS A 64 -15.11 24.80 -17.53
CA CYS A 64 -16.46 24.24 -17.47
C CYS A 64 -16.72 23.54 -16.12
N LEU A 65 -17.98 23.18 -15.85
CA LEU A 65 -18.29 22.18 -14.84
C LEU A 65 -17.96 20.80 -15.38
N LEU A 66 -17.52 19.90 -14.50
CA LEU A 66 -17.22 18.52 -14.89
C LEU A 66 -18.47 17.77 -15.38
N VAL A 67 -19.65 18.10 -14.84
CA VAL A 67 -20.91 17.46 -15.25
C VAL A 67 -21.29 17.75 -16.70
N ASP A 68 -20.85 18.89 -17.24
CA ASP A 68 -21.17 19.35 -18.59
C ASP A 68 -20.33 18.65 -19.67
N ILE A 69 -19.20 18.05 -19.28
CA ILE A 69 -18.31 17.32 -20.20
C ILE A 69 -18.99 16.03 -20.65
N LYS A 70 -19.12 15.82 -21.96
CA LYS A 70 -19.69 14.60 -22.57
C LYS A 70 -18.66 13.90 -23.45
N ASP A 71 -18.88 12.60 -23.68
CA ASP A 71 -18.12 11.80 -24.65
C ASP A 71 -16.59 11.94 -24.52
N LEU A 72 -16.10 11.91 -23.28
CA LEU A 72 -14.66 11.91 -23.00
C LEU A 72 -14.06 10.59 -23.46
N ASP A 73 -13.13 10.63 -24.40
CA ASP A 73 -12.43 9.47 -24.94
C ASP A 73 -10.99 9.82 -25.34
N THR A 74 -10.22 8.82 -25.77
CA THR A 74 -8.80 8.95 -26.13
C THR A 74 -8.45 8.09 -27.35
N ASP A 75 -7.52 8.56 -28.18
CA ASP A 75 -7.01 7.83 -29.34
C ASP A 75 -5.52 8.15 -29.61
N ASP A 76 -4.99 7.59 -30.71
CA ASP A 76 -3.59 7.77 -31.15
C ASP A 76 -3.42 8.91 -32.19
N GLU A 77 -4.44 9.74 -32.42
CA GLU A 77 -4.43 10.85 -33.38
C GLU A 77 -3.66 12.06 -32.85
N THR A 78 -2.35 12.02 -33.03
CA THR A 78 -1.43 13.10 -32.62
C THR A 78 -0.96 13.95 -33.81
N PRO A 79 -0.91 15.30 -33.69
CA PRO A 79 -0.34 16.18 -34.71
C PRO A 79 1.09 15.79 -35.11
N GLN A 80 1.42 15.92 -36.40
CA GLN A 80 2.74 15.56 -36.94
C GLN A 80 3.90 16.26 -36.22
N ALA A 81 3.67 17.48 -35.71
CA ALA A 81 4.63 18.25 -34.92
C ALA A 81 4.98 17.62 -33.55
N TYR A 82 4.14 16.73 -33.01
CA TYR A 82 4.44 15.99 -31.77
C TYR A 82 5.04 14.60 -32.07
N ARG A 83 4.68 13.99 -33.21
CA ARG A 83 5.26 12.71 -33.67
C ARG A 83 6.75 12.77 -34.00
N ILE A 84 7.28 13.94 -34.33
CA ILE A 84 8.72 14.15 -34.59
C ILE A 84 9.59 14.10 -33.31
N HIS A 85 8.97 14.09 -32.12
CA HIS A 85 9.64 13.99 -30.83
C HIS A 85 9.17 12.72 -30.09
N PRO A 86 9.64 11.52 -30.52
CA PRO A 86 9.17 10.23 -30.00
C PRO A 86 9.41 10.05 -28.49
N GLU A 87 10.27 10.86 -27.87
CA GLU A 87 10.51 10.86 -26.42
C GLU A 87 9.33 11.33 -25.56
N TYR A 88 8.31 12.01 -26.13
CA TYR A 88 7.19 12.56 -25.35
C TYR A 88 5.92 11.71 -25.31
N ASP A 89 5.82 10.64 -26.10
CA ASP A 89 4.69 9.68 -26.12
C ASP A 89 3.32 10.36 -25.91
N SER A 90 2.99 11.32 -26.80
CA SER A 90 1.82 12.18 -26.61
C SER A 90 0.51 11.41 -26.76
N HIS A 91 -0.43 11.61 -25.84
CA HIS A 91 -1.75 10.97 -25.89
C HIS A 91 -2.81 12.02 -26.20
N HIS A 92 -3.70 11.71 -27.15
CA HIS A 92 -4.81 12.58 -27.53
C HIS A 92 -6.05 12.24 -26.69
N ILE A 93 -6.62 13.26 -26.06
CA ILE A 93 -7.86 13.19 -25.30
C ILE A 93 -8.84 14.17 -25.93
N TYR A 94 -10.06 13.74 -26.17
CA TYR A 94 -11.11 14.59 -26.68
C TYR A 94 -12.39 14.47 -25.87
N PHE A 95 -13.17 15.55 -25.84
CA PHE A 95 -14.45 15.58 -25.15
C PHE A 95 -15.36 16.68 -25.71
N ASN A 96 -16.66 16.54 -25.51
CA ASN A 96 -17.66 17.50 -25.95
C ASN A 96 -18.07 18.43 -24.79
N LEU A 97 -18.19 19.73 -25.07
CA LEU A 97 -18.80 20.72 -24.20
C LEU A 97 -19.70 21.61 -25.05
N GLU A 98 -20.99 21.70 -24.71
CA GLU A 98 -21.99 22.50 -25.45
C GLU A 98 -21.94 22.27 -26.98
N ASP A 99 -21.87 20.99 -27.39
CA ASP A 99 -21.77 20.53 -28.79
C ASP A 99 -20.47 20.91 -29.54
N ILE A 100 -19.46 21.43 -28.83
CA ILE A 100 -18.11 21.69 -29.35
C ILE A 100 -17.16 20.58 -28.87
N GLN A 101 -16.46 19.94 -29.80
CA GLN A 101 -15.43 18.95 -29.47
C GLN A 101 -14.10 19.63 -29.17
N TYR A 102 -13.59 19.40 -27.96
CA TYR A 102 -12.31 19.89 -27.48
C TYR A 102 -11.25 18.80 -27.59
N HIS A 103 -10.04 19.18 -28.02
CA HIS A 103 -8.90 18.29 -28.23
C HIS A 103 -7.70 18.76 -27.40
N ILE A 104 -7.23 17.88 -26.51
CA ILE A 104 -6.06 18.11 -25.65
C ILE A 104 -5.03 16.99 -25.85
N TYR A 105 -3.76 17.35 -25.75
CA TYR A 105 -2.63 16.44 -25.94
C TYR A 105 -1.78 16.47 -24.67
N THR A 106 -1.75 15.36 -23.94
CA THR A 106 -0.87 15.22 -22.77
C THR A 106 0.46 14.59 -23.18
N PHE A 107 1.53 14.97 -22.49
CA PHE A 107 2.90 14.50 -22.71
C PHE A 107 3.40 13.66 -21.52
N GLU A 108 2.48 13.12 -20.73
CA GLU A 108 2.74 12.26 -19.60
C GLU A 108 2.84 10.79 -20.02
N SER A 109 3.72 10.04 -19.36
CA SER A 109 3.87 8.61 -19.61
C SER A 109 2.69 7.83 -19.01
N GLY A 110 1.75 7.42 -19.87
CA GLY A 110 0.52 6.74 -19.51
C GLY A 110 -0.65 7.72 -19.39
N THR A 111 -1.85 7.24 -19.69
CA THR A 111 -3.11 8.00 -19.80
C THR A 111 -3.65 8.56 -18.48
N ASP A 112 -2.80 8.99 -17.53
CA ASP A 112 -3.20 9.43 -16.17
C ASP A 112 -4.19 10.60 -16.23
N LEU A 113 -3.92 11.66 -17.00
CA LEU A 113 -4.86 12.78 -17.16
C LEU A 113 -6.26 12.32 -17.62
N PHE A 114 -6.34 11.41 -18.59
CA PHE A 114 -7.60 10.87 -19.09
C PHE A 114 -8.39 10.18 -17.96
N TRP A 115 -7.74 9.27 -17.22
CA TRP A 115 -8.38 8.53 -16.15
C TRP A 115 -8.80 9.41 -14.97
N ARG A 116 -7.99 10.43 -14.65
CA ARG A 116 -8.28 11.43 -13.61
C ARG A 116 -9.50 12.26 -13.98
N LEU A 117 -9.57 12.73 -15.21
CA LEU A 117 -10.69 13.50 -15.71
C LEU A 117 -11.97 12.66 -15.79
N LYS A 118 -11.88 11.44 -16.32
CA LYS A 118 -13.01 10.50 -16.38
C LYS A 118 -13.58 10.21 -14.99
N SER A 119 -12.72 9.89 -14.03
CA SER A 119 -13.14 9.62 -12.65
C SER A 119 -13.78 10.84 -12.00
N ALA A 120 -13.21 12.03 -12.20
CA ALA A 120 -13.76 13.27 -11.64
C ALA A 120 -15.15 13.60 -12.22
N ILE A 121 -15.36 13.41 -13.53
CA ILE A 121 -16.67 13.58 -14.19
C ILE A 121 -17.70 12.60 -13.63
N GLU A 122 -17.33 11.32 -13.49
CA GLU A 122 -18.25 10.30 -12.95
C GLU A 122 -18.66 10.60 -11.51
N ILE A 123 -17.72 11.07 -10.67
CA ILE A 123 -18.01 11.49 -9.29
C ILE A 123 -18.93 12.71 -9.30
N ALA A 124 -18.59 13.75 -10.05
CA ALA A 124 -19.39 14.97 -10.13
C ALA A 124 -20.84 14.69 -10.57
N ARG A 125 -21.03 13.82 -11.58
CA ARG A 125 -22.37 13.41 -12.05
C ARG A 125 -23.15 12.61 -11.00
N ARG A 126 -22.48 11.76 -10.22
CA ARG A 126 -23.13 11.02 -9.11
C ARG A 126 -23.59 11.98 -8.03
N ASP A 127 -22.75 12.94 -7.67
CA ASP A 127 -23.08 13.94 -6.66
C ASP A 127 -24.24 14.83 -7.14
N ASP A 128 -24.25 15.24 -8.41
CA ASP A 128 -25.35 16.02 -8.99
C ASP A 128 -26.67 15.24 -9.00
N ALA A 129 -26.64 13.96 -9.39
CA ALA A 129 -27.80 13.07 -9.36
C ALA A 129 -28.34 12.78 -7.94
N ILE A 130 -27.46 12.75 -6.94
CA ILE A 130 -27.84 12.66 -5.52
C ILE A 130 -28.49 13.97 -5.05
N THR A 131 -28.03 15.10 -5.58
CA THR A 131 -28.54 16.44 -5.27
C THR A 131 -29.91 16.69 -5.90
N GLU A 132 -30.14 16.26 -7.15
CA GLU A 132 -31.44 16.38 -7.84
C GLU A 132 -32.54 15.46 -7.26
N LYS A 133 -32.18 14.29 -6.73
CA LYS A 133 -33.15 13.37 -6.07
C LYS A 133 -33.61 13.87 -4.69
N ARG A 134 -32.93 14.84 -4.09
CA ARG A 134 -33.31 15.46 -2.81
C ARG A 134 -34.18 16.71 -3.07
N LYS A 135 -35.48 16.51 -3.31
CA LYS A 135 -36.45 17.62 -3.41
C LYS A 135 -36.74 18.32 -2.09
N GLU A 136 -36.25 17.79 -0.97
CA GLU A 136 -36.18 18.51 0.29
C GLU A 136 -34.72 18.52 0.73
N ALA A 137 -34.23 19.71 1.12
CA ALA A 137 -32.94 19.84 1.75
C ALA A 137 -32.95 18.95 2.99
N THR A 138 -32.24 17.82 2.91
CA THR A 138 -31.86 17.09 4.10
C THR A 138 -31.19 18.12 5.00
N PRO A 139 -31.67 18.35 6.24
CA PRO A 139 -31.00 19.24 7.15
C PRO A 139 -29.54 18.79 7.20
N PRO A 140 -28.54 19.70 7.13
CA PRO A 140 -27.16 19.28 7.29
C PRO A 140 -27.10 18.48 8.58
N ASP A 141 -26.68 17.21 8.47
CA ASP A 141 -26.36 16.37 9.63
C ASP A 141 -25.66 17.27 10.64
N MET A 142 -26.16 17.35 11.88
CA MET A 142 -25.67 18.31 12.88
C MET A 142 -24.14 18.36 12.83
N VAL A 143 -23.61 19.40 12.19
CA VAL A 143 -22.18 19.50 11.94
C VAL A 143 -21.58 19.83 13.30
N GLU A 144 -21.02 18.84 13.95
CA GLU A 144 -20.43 19.01 15.27
C GLU A 144 -19.24 19.99 15.11
N LEU A 145 -19.41 21.18 15.71
CA LEU A 145 -18.44 22.26 15.66
C LEU A 145 -17.57 22.21 16.92
N VAL A 146 -16.26 22.25 16.73
CA VAL A 146 -15.28 22.37 17.80
C VAL A 146 -14.75 23.79 17.80
N GLU A 147 -14.62 24.37 18.99
CA GLU A 147 -13.97 25.67 19.17
C GLU A 147 -12.48 25.47 19.43
N VAL A 148 -11.65 26.00 18.53
CA VAL A 148 -10.19 25.95 18.60
C VAL A 148 -9.67 27.36 18.37
N ASP A 149 -8.89 27.88 19.32
CA ASP A 149 -8.31 29.23 19.28
C ASP A 149 -9.35 30.35 19.00
N GLY A 150 -10.55 30.22 19.57
CA GLY A 150 -11.66 31.17 19.41
C GLY A 150 -12.34 31.13 18.03
N ARG A 151 -12.06 30.11 17.21
CA ARG A 151 -12.73 29.87 15.92
C ARG A 151 -13.51 28.55 15.98
N LYS A 152 -14.75 28.59 15.48
CA LYS A 152 -15.57 27.39 15.30
C LYS A 152 -15.21 26.73 13.96
N MET A 153 -14.80 25.48 14.01
CA MET A 153 -14.56 24.66 12.82
C MET A 153 -15.27 23.31 12.95
N THR A 154 -15.52 22.65 11.81
CA THR A 154 -16.14 21.32 11.83
C THR A 154 -15.17 20.29 12.40
N ILE A 155 -15.69 19.26 13.08
CA ILE A 155 -14.90 18.11 13.54
C ILE A 155 -14.06 17.51 12.42
N ASN A 156 -14.62 17.41 11.21
CA ASN A 156 -13.92 16.88 10.04
C ASN A 156 -12.70 17.73 9.67
N THR A 157 -12.89 19.06 9.59
CA THR A 157 -11.81 20.01 9.30
C THR A 157 -10.72 19.94 10.37
N TYR A 158 -11.11 19.89 11.64
CA TYR A 158 -10.18 19.79 12.76
C TYR A 158 -9.30 18.53 12.66
N TYR A 159 -9.90 17.34 12.55
CA TYR A 159 -9.13 16.09 12.50
C TYR A 159 -8.30 15.97 11.21
N THR A 160 -8.77 16.51 10.09
CA THR A 160 -7.99 16.54 8.84
C THR A 160 -6.76 17.43 8.96
N GLN A 161 -6.89 18.61 9.58
CA GLN A 161 -5.75 19.49 9.85
C GLN A 161 -4.74 18.84 10.80
N GLN A 162 -5.22 18.18 11.85
CA GLN A 162 -4.36 17.42 12.77
C GLN A 162 -3.65 16.27 12.06
N PHE A 163 -4.34 15.53 11.19
CA PHE A 163 -3.73 14.49 10.37
C PHE A 163 -2.61 15.02 9.49
N ASN A 164 -2.85 16.11 8.76
CA ASN A 164 -1.84 16.71 7.90
C ASN A 164 -0.64 17.23 8.69
N TYR A 165 -0.88 17.82 9.87
CA TYR A 165 0.19 18.28 10.75
C TYR A 165 1.06 17.13 11.26
N ILE A 166 0.45 16.05 11.75
CA ILE A 166 1.19 14.90 12.28
C ILE A 166 1.88 14.13 11.14
N SER A 167 1.22 13.98 9.99
CA SER A 167 1.79 13.37 8.78
C SER A 167 3.06 14.12 8.31
N SER A 168 3.02 15.45 8.31
CA SER A 168 4.18 16.29 8.02
C SER A 168 5.34 16.01 8.99
N ARG A 169 5.06 15.80 10.28
CA ARG A 169 6.07 15.40 11.27
C ARG A 169 6.64 14.02 11.00
N VAL A 170 5.84 13.05 10.55
CA VAL A 170 6.35 11.73 10.14
C VAL A 170 7.36 11.87 9.00
N VAL A 171 7.11 12.73 8.01
CA VAL A 171 7.96 12.89 6.82
C VAL A 171 9.22 13.72 7.11
N HIS A 172 9.12 14.77 7.94
CA HIS A 172 10.20 15.75 8.09
C HIS A 172 10.96 15.69 9.42
N ALA A 173 10.57 14.81 10.36
CA ALA A 173 11.29 14.70 11.62
C ALA A 173 12.76 14.27 11.44
N LYS A 174 13.63 14.83 12.29
CA LYS A 174 15.08 14.65 12.22
C LYS A 174 15.58 13.31 12.80
N SER A 175 14.76 12.60 13.56
CA SER A 175 15.13 11.33 14.21
C SER A 175 14.06 10.26 14.01
N HIS A 176 14.44 8.98 14.01
CA HIS A 176 13.49 7.86 13.94
C HIS A 176 12.53 7.86 15.13
N HIS A 177 13.01 8.14 16.34
CA HIS A 177 12.17 8.22 17.53
C HIS A 177 11.01 9.23 17.38
N SER A 178 11.30 10.43 16.85
CA SER A 178 10.25 11.43 16.59
C SER A 178 9.27 11.00 15.50
N ARG A 179 9.72 10.22 14.50
CA ARG A 179 8.85 9.67 13.45
C ARG A 179 7.92 8.60 14.00
N MET A 180 8.44 7.67 14.80
CA MET A 180 7.65 6.60 15.43
C MET A 180 6.60 7.17 16.37
N LYS A 181 6.95 8.18 17.17
CA LYS A 181 5.98 8.90 17.99
C LYS A 181 4.87 9.54 17.14
N ALA A 182 5.23 10.18 16.03
CA ALA A 182 4.25 10.77 15.12
C ALA A 182 3.37 9.72 14.41
N LEU A 183 3.90 8.55 14.06
CA LEU A 183 3.11 7.43 13.52
C LEU A 183 2.05 6.95 14.53
N LYS A 184 2.43 6.79 15.80
CA LYS A 184 1.49 6.45 16.86
C LYS A 184 0.40 7.52 17.04
N GLU A 185 0.80 8.79 17.02
CA GLU A 185 -0.16 9.91 17.07
C GLU A 185 -1.13 9.89 15.88
N LEU A 186 -0.68 9.51 14.67
CA LEU A 186 -1.54 9.32 13.50
C LEU A 186 -2.58 8.23 13.74
N GLU A 187 -2.16 7.07 14.28
CA GLU A 187 -3.09 5.97 14.57
C GLU A 187 -4.14 6.38 15.61
N GLU A 188 -3.72 7.09 16.66
CA GLU A 188 -4.59 7.60 17.72
C GLU A 188 -5.66 8.58 17.21
N ILE A 189 -5.29 9.53 16.34
CA ILE A 189 -6.29 10.44 15.76
C ILE A 189 -7.19 9.73 14.74
N SER A 190 -6.66 8.77 13.99
CA SER A 190 -7.41 7.97 13.02
C SER A 190 -8.38 7.00 13.68
N ALA A 191 -8.11 6.59 14.93
CA ALA A 191 -9.03 5.79 15.72
C ALA A 191 -10.25 6.60 16.16
N LYS A 192 -10.08 7.92 16.35
CA LYS A 192 -11.17 8.84 16.72
C LYS A 192 -12.05 9.23 15.54
N TYR A 193 -11.51 9.26 14.33
CA TYR A 193 -12.25 9.70 13.14
C TYR A 193 -11.98 8.81 11.92
N PHE A 194 -12.95 7.94 11.60
CA PHE A 194 -12.85 6.93 10.55
C PHE A 194 -12.48 7.49 9.16
N PRO A 195 -12.99 8.64 8.69
CA PRO A 195 -12.57 9.22 7.42
C PRO A 195 -11.07 9.56 7.32
N ILE A 196 -10.35 9.73 8.44
CA ILE A 196 -8.89 9.88 8.39
C ILE A 196 -8.21 8.60 7.89
N ARG A 197 -8.76 7.42 8.22
CA ARG A 197 -8.26 6.14 7.69
C ARG A 197 -8.34 6.09 6.18
N THR A 198 -9.42 6.63 5.62
CA THR A 198 -9.60 6.80 4.18
C THR A 198 -8.57 7.77 3.58
N ILE A 199 -8.31 8.91 4.23
CA ILE A 199 -7.37 9.93 3.74
C ILE A 199 -5.90 9.45 3.76
N PHE A 200 -5.54 8.48 4.60
CA PHE A 200 -4.18 7.94 4.67
C PHE A 200 -3.63 7.52 3.30
N PHE A 201 -4.41 6.75 2.52
CA PHE A 201 -3.98 6.29 1.20
C PHE A 201 -4.03 7.40 0.12
N GLN A 202 -4.59 8.55 0.45
CA GLN A 202 -4.60 9.74 -0.41
C GLN A 202 -3.34 10.60 -0.21
N SER A 203 -2.65 10.46 0.93
CA SER A 203 -1.44 11.21 1.24
C SER A 203 -0.21 10.64 0.51
N THR A 204 0.00 11.08 -0.73
CA THR A 204 1.14 10.65 -1.55
C THR A 204 2.48 10.90 -0.86
N THR A 205 2.67 12.06 -0.23
CA THR A 205 3.91 12.40 0.47
C THR A 205 4.21 11.45 1.64
N LEU A 206 3.20 11.12 2.44
CA LEU A 206 3.36 10.17 3.55
C LEU A 206 3.65 8.77 3.02
N LEU A 207 2.83 8.29 2.08
CA LEU A 207 2.99 6.96 1.48
C LEU A 207 4.37 6.80 0.83
N THR A 208 4.79 7.73 -0.02
CA THR A 208 6.09 7.68 -0.68
C THR A 208 7.21 7.67 0.35
N TYR A 209 7.15 8.50 1.40
CA TYR A 209 8.13 8.45 2.47
C TYR A 209 8.22 7.08 3.15
N LEU A 210 7.08 6.48 3.51
CA LEU A 210 7.04 5.18 4.17
C LEU A 210 7.58 4.07 3.25
N ILE A 211 7.19 4.09 1.97
CA ILE A 211 7.62 3.13 0.96
C ILE A 211 9.11 3.25 0.64
N ASP A 212 9.62 4.47 0.47
CA ASP A 212 11.06 4.72 0.25
C ASP A 212 11.88 4.27 1.47
N THR A 213 11.37 4.54 2.68
CA THR A 213 12.00 4.09 3.93
C THR A 213 12.04 2.57 3.99
N LEU A 214 10.95 1.88 3.64
CA LEU A 214 10.93 0.42 3.60
C LEU A 214 11.88 -0.13 2.53
N THR A 215 11.87 0.43 1.32
CA THR A 215 12.79 0.02 0.23
C THR A 215 14.24 0.09 0.70
N PHE A 216 14.56 1.19 1.37
CA PHE A 216 15.91 1.51 1.78
C PHE A 216 16.40 0.73 3.00
N LEU A 217 15.53 0.58 4.00
CA LEU A 217 15.87 -0.12 5.23
C LEU A 217 15.69 -1.63 5.10
N SER A 218 14.87 -2.12 4.15
CA SER A 218 14.70 -3.55 3.90
C SER A 218 15.78 -4.13 2.97
N ASP A 219 16.46 -3.30 2.17
CA ASP A 219 17.61 -3.74 1.37
C ASP A 219 18.92 -3.60 2.18
N PHE A 220 19.22 -4.62 2.98
CA PHE A 220 20.33 -4.61 3.92
C PHE A 220 21.73 -4.75 3.28
N HIS A 221 21.85 -4.89 1.95
CA HIS A 221 23.13 -5.00 1.25
C HIS A 221 23.81 -3.66 0.98
N THR A 222 23.07 -2.54 1.03
CA THR A 222 23.60 -1.21 0.75
C THR A 222 23.00 -0.18 1.69
N VAL A 223 23.51 -0.10 2.93
CA VAL A 223 23.27 1.07 3.77
C VAL A 223 24.26 2.16 3.32
N PRO A 224 23.82 3.29 2.76
CA PRO A 224 24.70 4.42 2.54
C PRO A 224 25.24 4.88 3.88
N THR A 225 26.50 5.28 3.89
CA THR A 225 27.25 5.88 5.03
C THR A 225 26.59 7.11 5.68
N GLN A 226 25.41 7.52 5.22
CA GLN A 226 24.68 8.72 5.62
C GLN A 226 23.57 8.46 6.66
N ILE A 227 23.21 7.20 6.95
CA ILE A 227 22.30 6.88 8.05
C ILE A 227 23.07 6.93 9.37
N LYS A 228 22.67 7.84 10.28
CA LYS A 228 23.26 7.97 11.62
C LYS A 228 22.57 7.12 12.70
N SER A 229 21.50 6.41 12.37
CA SER A 229 20.75 5.56 13.31
C SER A 229 21.37 4.17 13.44
N ASN A 230 21.24 3.59 14.64
CA ASN A 230 21.72 2.23 14.90
C ASN A 230 20.70 1.17 14.41
N ARG A 231 21.11 -0.10 14.37
CA ARG A 231 20.26 -1.20 13.86
C ARG A 231 18.97 -1.41 14.65
N LEU A 232 19.00 -1.20 15.96
CA LEU A 232 17.79 -1.29 16.80
C LEU A 232 16.77 -0.22 16.41
N GLU A 233 17.20 1.01 16.19
CA GLU A 233 16.31 2.10 15.75
C GLU A 233 15.73 1.87 14.35
N GLN A 234 16.48 1.19 13.48
CA GLN A 234 16.02 0.85 12.14
C GLN A 234 14.93 -0.22 12.18
N ILE A 235 15.13 -1.30 12.96
CA ILE A 235 14.11 -2.35 13.07
C ILE A 235 12.86 -1.85 13.78
N GLU A 236 13.01 -1.01 14.80
CA GLU A 236 11.89 -0.38 15.51
C GLU A 236 11.07 0.51 14.57
N LEU A 237 11.73 1.22 13.65
CA LEU A 237 11.05 2.02 12.64
C LEU A 237 10.33 1.14 11.60
N ILE A 238 10.97 0.07 11.09
CA ILE A 238 10.32 -0.85 10.14
C ILE A 238 9.08 -1.48 10.78
N ASN A 239 9.19 -1.97 12.01
CA ASN A 239 8.07 -2.51 12.77
C ASN A 239 6.93 -1.49 12.89
N SER A 240 7.25 -0.24 13.25
CA SER A 240 6.26 0.84 13.33
C SER A 240 5.57 1.08 11.99
N ILE A 241 6.30 1.07 10.87
CA ILE A 241 5.72 1.28 9.54
C ILE A 241 4.78 0.12 9.17
N TYR A 242 5.17 -1.12 9.43
CA TYR A 242 4.32 -2.30 9.17
C TYR A 242 3.06 -2.31 10.02
N ASN A 243 3.16 -1.97 11.31
CA ASN A 243 2.00 -1.82 12.18
C ASN A 243 1.06 -0.72 11.68
N THR A 244 1.60 0.42 11.23
CA THR A 244 0.80 1.48 10.62
C THR A 244 0.08 0.99 9.35
N PHE A 245 0.78 0.34 8.40
CA PHE A 245 0.11 -0.23 7.22
C PHE A 245 -0.94 -1.27 7.59
N SER A 246 -0.64 -2.15 8.56
CA SER A 246 -1.57 -3.17 9.03
C SER A 246 -2.82 -2.52 9.59
N TYR A 247 -2.69 -1.48 10.43
CA TYR A 247 -3.80 -0.73 10.99
C TYR A 247 -4.69 -0.09 9.92
N TYR A 248 -4.11 0.60 8.92
CA TYR A 248 -4.89 1.25 7.87
C TYR A 248 -5.50 0.26 6.87
N LEU A 249 -4.90 -0.93 6.70
CA LEU A 249 -5.46 -2.01 5.89
C LEU A 249 -6.51 -2.86 6.63
N GLN A 250 -6.46 -2.95 7.96
CA GLN A 250 -7.43 -3.68 8.79
C GLN A 250 -8.82 -3.01 8.81
N GLY A 251 -8.92 -1.76 8.37
CA GLY A 251 -10.21 -1.17 8.02
C GLY A 251 -10.52 -1.45 6.55
N MET A 252 -11.62 -2.16 6.25
CA MET A 252 -12.25 -2.13 4.92
C MET A 252 -12.88 -0.75 4.60
N ALA A 253 -12.28 0.32 5.12
CA ALA A 253 -12.69 1.70 5.03
C ALA A 253 -12.30 2.21 3.65
N THR A 254 -13.26 2.05 2.74
CA THR A 254 -13.20 2.38 1.31
C THR A 254 -12.12 1.60 0.56
N VAL A 255 -12.52 0.40 0.10
CA VAL A 255 -11.86 -0.31 -1.02
C VAL A 255 -11.39 0.68 -2.11
N PRO A 256 -12.15 1.72 -2.51
CA PRO A 256 -11.68 2.73 -3.47
C PRO A 256 -10.44 3.55 -3.08
N ASP A 257 -10.15 3.78 -1.81
CA ASP A 257 -8.98 4.57 -1.40
C ASP A 257 -7.77 3.68 -1.13
N SER A 258 -7.99 2.49 -0.57
CA SER A 258 -6.94 1.47 -0.47
C SER A 258 -6.52 0.93 -1.84
N THR A 259 -7.42 0.90 -2.85
CA THR A 259 -7.03 0.56 -4.24
C THR A 259 -6.00 1.54 -4.79
N ARG A 260 -5.86 2.78 -4.25
CA ARG A 260 -4.80 3.72 -4.66
C ARG A 260 -3.41 3.18 -4.43
N LEU A 261 -3.22 2.31 -3.42
CA LEU A 261 -1.96 1.63 -3.20
C LEU A 261 -1.55 0.80 -4.45
N ILE A 262 -2.54 0.28 -5.18
CA ILE A 262 -2.38 -0.54 -6.39
C ILE A 262 -2.50 0.28 -7.68
N THR A 263 -3.41 1.25 -7.75
CA THR A 263 -3.65 2.00 -9.00
C THR A 263 -2.65 3.12 -9.23
N PHE A 264 -1.98 3.62 -8.18
CA PHE A 264 -0.97 4.66 -8.32
C PHE A 264 0.35 4.12 -8.86
N ASN A 265 0.97 4.86 -9.79
CA ASN A 265 2.30 4.57 -10.36
C ASN A 265 2.51 3.10 -10.76
N LYS A 266 1.56 2.53 -11.52
CA LYS A 266 1.59 1.11 -11.97
C LYS A 266 1.78 0.12 -10.79
N ALA A 267 1.11 0.39 -9.68
CA ALA A 267 1.19 -0.38 -8.44
C ALA A 267 2.56 -0.40 -7.77
N CYS A 268 3.46 0.55 -8.09
CA CYS A 268 4.82 0.55 -7.54
C CYS A 268 4.82 0.51 -6.01
N HIS A 269 3.99 1.32 -5.34
CA HIS A 269 3.90 1.31 -3.88
C HIS A 269 3.43 -0.05 -3.32
N TYR A 270 2.44 -0.68 -3.96
CA TYR A 270 2.01 -2.03 -3.60
C TYR A 270 3.12 -3.06 -3.79
N LYS A 271 3.79 -3.06 -4.96
CA LYS A 271 4.89 -3.96 -5.28
C LYS A 271 6.02 -3.83 -4.26
N THR A 272 6.43 -2.60 -4.00
CA THR A 272 7.49 -2.30 -3.04
C THR A 272 7.10 -2.72 -1.63
N LEU A 273 5.86 -2.49 -1.18
CA LEU A 273 5.40 -2.96 0.13
C LEU A 273 5.45 -4.50 0.21
N VAL A 274 4.95 -5.21 -0.80
CA VAL A 274 4.99 -6.68 -0.87
C VAL A 274 6.43 -7.19 -0.89
N HIS A 275 7.32 -6.61 -1.70
CA HIS A 275 8.71 -7.04 -1.75
C HIS A 275 9.46 -6.71 -0.46
N SER A 276 9.25 -5.52 0.12
CA SER A 276 9.86 -5.11 1.39
C SER A 276 9.49 -6.09 2.51
N ILE A 277 8.22 -6.51 2.56
CA ILE A 277 7.72 -7.52 3.49
C ILE A 277 8.58 -8.77 3.47
N PHE A 278 9.11 -9.21 2.31
CA PHE A 278 9.95 -10.41 2.17
C PHE A 278 11.47 -10.12 2.14
N GLN A 279 11.86 -8.84 2.16
CA GLN A 279 13.25 -8.38 2.16
C GLN A 279 13.73 -7.97 3.55
N THR A 280 12.85 -7.48 4.42
CA THR A 280 13.17 -7.20 5.82
C THR A 280 13.73 -8.47 6.48
N GLU A 281 14.86 -8.37 7.17
CA GLU A 281 15.66 -9.47 7.73
C GLU A 281 14.87 -10.70 8.23
N PHE A 282 14.55 -11.64 7.36
CA PHE A 282 14.14 -13.00 7.77
C PHE A 282 15.33 -13.89 8.14
N PHE A 283 16.51 -13.29 8.24
CA PHE A 283 17.79 -13.98 8.21
C PHE A 283 18.36 -14.28 9.61
N LEU A 284 17.89 -13.58 10.65
CA LEU A 284 18.56 -13.60 11.95
C LEU A 284 18.05 -14.70 12.88
N LEU A 285 16.76 -15.01 12.88
CA LEU A 285 16.20 -16.12 13.65
C LEU A 285 16.55 -17.49 13.04
N SER A 286 16.75 -17.55 11.73
CA SER A 286 17.08 -18.78 11.00
C SER A 286 18.58 -19.14 11.00
N GLN A 287 19.49 -18.22 11.39
CA GLN A 287 20.94 -18.46 11.41
C GLN A 287 21.64 -17.94 12.69
N PRO A 288 21.59 -18.70 13.80
CA PRO A 288 22.19 -18.34 15.10
C PRO A 288 23.72 -18.11 15.08
N SER A 289 24.43 -18.70 14.11
CA SER A 289 25.89 -18.67 14.05
C SER A 289 26.46 -17.38 13.44
N ARG A 290 25.77 -16.78 12.46
CA ARG A 290 26.15 -15.49 11.84
C ARG A 290 25.60 -14.27 12.57
N SER A 291 24.56 -14.46 13.36
CA SER A 291 24.01 -13.44 14.23
C SER A 291 25.05 -12.94 15.24
N HIS A 292 26.10 -13.69 15.58
CA HIS A 292 27.12 -13.20 16.52
C HIS A 292 27.77 -11.87 16.10
N PHE A 293 28.05 -11.65 14.80
CA PHE A 293 28.60 -10.40 14.29
C PHE A 293 27.60 -9.23 14.41
N PHE A 294 26.35 -9.42 13.95
CA PHE A 294 25.30 -8.40 14.01
C PHE A 294 24.87 -8.10 15.45
N PHE A 295 24.73 -9.13 16.30
CA PHE A 295 24.35 -8.97 17.70
C PHE A 295 25.46 -8.37 18.56
N SER A 296 26.74 -8.54 18.19
CA SER A 296 27.85 -7.98 18.96
C SER A 296 27.80 -6.45 19.07
N VAL A 297 27.16 -5.79 18.10
CA VAL A 297 27.06 -4.31 18.01
C VAL A 297 25.67 -3.77 18.35
N ILE A 298 24.69 -4.65 18.63
CA ILE A 298 23.35 -4.25 19.02
C ILE A 298 23.33 -3.97 20.53
N PRO A 299 22.96 -2.74 20.95
CA PRO A 299 23.03 -2.34 22.36
C PRO A 299 22.00 -3.06 23.23
N ASP A 300 20.80 -3.33 22.72
CA ASP A 300 19.74 -4.07 23.40
C ASP A 300 19.23 -5.21 22.50
N LYS A 301 19.72 -6.42 22.78
CA LYS A 301 19.46 -7.62 21.99
C LYS A 301 18.04 -8.13 22.21
N GLU A 302 17.52 -8.05 23.44
CA GLU A 302 16.18 -8.54 23.76
C GLU A 302 15.13 -7.69 23.04
N LYS A 303 15.26 -6.36 23.11
CA LYS A 303 14.36 -5.44 22.43
C LYS A 303 14.42 -5.62 20.90
N TYR A 304 15.62 -5.81 20.35
CA TYR A 304 15.79 -6.08 18.92
C TYR A 304 15.08 -7.36 18.48
N MET A 305 15.22 -8.44 19.26
CA MET A 305 14.56 -9.72 18.96
C MET A 305 13.05 -9.64 19.08
N ALA A 306 12.53 -8.91 20.06
CA ALA A 306 11.10 -8.68 20.19
C ALA A 306 10.52 -7.99 18.95
N TYR A 307 11.18 -6.96 18.42
CA TYR A 307 10.73 -6.29 17.21
C TYR A 307 10.85 -7.14 15.95
N LEU A 308 11.90 -7.97 15.83
CA LEU A 308 12.00 -8.93 14.73
C LEU A 308 10.84 -9.92 14.75
N GLN A 309 10.54 -10.51 15.90
CA GLN A 309 9.42 -11.44 16.06
C GLN A 309 8.06 -10.79 15.76
N GLU A 310 7.90 -9.53 16.17
CA GLU A 310 6.69 -8.74 15.87
C GLU A 310 6.54 -8.49 14.38
N ILE A 311 7.61 -8.08 13.69
CA ILE A 311 7.62 -7.91 12.23
C ILE A 311 7.23 -9.20 11.53
N GLU A 312 7.87 -10.32 11.87
CA GLU A 312 7.61 -11.62 11.25
C GLU A 312 6.15 -12.06 11.44
N SER A 313 5.57 -11.78 12.61
CA SER A 313 4.17 -12.07 12.89
C SER A 313 3.24 -11.15 12.09
N THR A 314 3.53 -9.85 12.03
CA THR A 314 2.72 -8.84 11.32
C THR A 314 2.75 -9.04 9.80
N VAL A 315 3.85 -9.54 9.26
CA VAL A 315 4.01 -9.82 7.82
C VAL A 315 2.92 -10.73 7.28
N VAL A 316 2.55 -11.77 8.03
CA VAL A 316 1.57 -12.75 7.57
C VAL A 316 0.19 -12.11 7.42
N THR A 317 -0.21 -11.32 8.43
CA THR A 317 -1.46 -10.54 8.40
C THR A 317 -1.44 -9.49 7.29
N LEU A 318 -0.31 -8.81 7.06
CA LEU A 318 -0.16 -7.87 5.95
C LEU A 318 -0.31 -8.57 4.59
N CYS A 319 0.27 -9.75 4.39
CA CYS A 319 0.08 -10.52 3.15
C CYS A 319 -1.39 -10.89 2.91
N ALA A 320 -2.13 -11.29 3.95
CA ALA A 320 -3.56 -11.57 3.85
C ALA A 320 -4.36 -10.33 3.43
N ASN A 321 -4.07 -9.18 4.06
CA ASN A 321 -4.72 -7.91 3.74
C ASN A 321 -4.40 -7.45 2.31
N LEU A 322 -3.15 -7.56 1.87
CA LEU A 322 -2.71 -7.15 0.54
C LEU A 322 -3.29 -8.06 -0.55
N ASN A 323 -3.31 -9.38 -0.33
CA ASN A 323 -3.96 -10.32 -1.25
C ASN A 323 -5.46 -10.02 -1.40
N THR A 324 -6.14 -9.76 -0.29
CA THR A 324 -7.56 -9.38 -0.29
C THR A 324 -7.77 -8.08 -1.06
N LEU A 325 -6.93 -7.08 -0.83
CA LEU A 325 -6.97 -5.79 -1.53
C LEU A 325 -6.77 -5.95 -3.03
N ALA A 326 -5.83 -6.81 -3.47
CA ALA A 326 -5.62 -7.09 -4.89
C ALA A 326 -6.85 -7.73 -5.55
N LEU A 327 -7.46 -8.73 -4.90
CA LEU A 327 -8.68 -9.37 -5.39
C LEU A 327 -9.85 -8.38 -5.49
N LEU A 328 -10.03 -7.54 -4.47
CA LEU A 328 -11.06 -6.49 -4.47
C LEU A 328 -10.79 -5.44 -5.55
N THR A 329 -9.54 -5.05 -5.76
CA THR A 329 -9.15 -4.11 -6.82
C THR A 329 -9.44 -4.67 -8.19
N TRP A 330 -9.07 -5.92 -8.47
CA TRP A 330 -9.43 -6.59 -9.72
C TRP A 330 -10.94 -6.62 -9.96
N ARG A 331 -11.73 -6.97 -8.94
CA ARG A 331 -13.21 -7.01 -9.04
C ARG A 331 -13.83 -5.66 -9.32
N THR A 332 -13.20 -4.57 -8.88
CA THR A 332 -13.77 -3.21 -8.94
C THR A 332 -13.30 -2.42 -10.15
N THR A 333 -12.03 -2.55 -10.54
CA THR A 333 -11.44 -1.72 -11.62
C THR A 333 -10.99 -2.50 -12.84
N HIS A 334 -10.78 -3.82 -12.72
CA HIS A 334 -10.15 -4.66 -13.74
C HIS A 334 -8.78 -4.16 -14.26
N LEU A 335 -8.15 -3.19 -13.57
CA LEU A 335 -6.86 -2.60 -13.95
C LEU A 335 -5.66 -3.50 -13.61
N VAL A 336 -5.87 -4.53 -12.80
CA VAL A 336 -4.87 -5.51 -12.40
C VAL A 336 -5.41 -6.91 -12.62
N SER A 337 -4.54 -7.90 -12.72
CA SER A 337 -4.94 -9.29 -12.87
C SER A 337 -5.66 -9.80 -11.62
N GLN A 338 -6.49 -10.84 -11.78
CA GLN A 338 -7.11 -11.55 -10.67
C GLN A 338 -6.08 -12.08 -9.66
N ASN A 339 -4.87 -12.39 -10.12
CA ASN A 339 -3.79 -12.96 -9.34
C ASN A 339 -2.66 -11.95 -9.11
N PHE A 340 -2.96 -10.66 -9.05
CA PHE A 340 -1.94 -9.61 -9.02
C PHE A 340 -0.94 -9.75 -7.87
N PHE A 341 -1.40 -10.14 -6.67
CA PHE A 341 -0.51 -10.43 -5.55
C PHE A 341 0.51 -11.55 -5.88
N LEU A 342 0.05 -12.63 -6.53
CA LEU A 342 0.92 -13.72 -6.97
C LEU A 342 1.90 -13.27 -8.06
N GLU A 343 1.47 -12.44 -9.01
CA GLU A 343 2.34 -11.89 -10.06
C GLU A 343 3.47 -11.08 -9.43
N VAL A 344 3.16 -10.22 -8.46
CA VAL A 344 4.16 -9.44 -7.71
C VAL A 344 5.14 -10.35 -6.97
N ILE A 345 4.67 -11.42 -6.32
CA ILE A 345 5.56 -12.39 -5.69
C ILE A 345 6.50 -13.04 -6.72
N LYS A 346 5.97 -13.42 -7.89
CA LYS A 346 6.73 -14.08 -8.96
C LYS A 346 7.85 -13.20 -9.53
N GLU A 347 7.70 -11.87 -9.54
CA GLU A 347 8.76 -10.94 -9.96
C GLU A 347 10.07 -11.12 -9.17
N LYS A 348 9.97 -11.56 -7.91
CA LYS A 348 11.12 -11.76 -7.00
C LYS A 348 11.11 -13.15 -6.36
N GLU A 349 10.56 -14.16 -7.04
CA GLU A 349 10.25 -15.48 -6.47
C GLU A 349 11.41 -16.10 -5.69
N ASN A 350 12.61 -16.16 -6.28
CA ASN A 350 13.76 -16.78 -5.61
C ASN A 350 14.10 -16.07 -4.28
N MET A 351 14.04 -14.74 -4.24
CA MET A 351 14.31 -13.95 -3.03
C MET A 351 13.21 -14.18 -1.98
N VAL A 352 11.95 -14.18 -2.41
CA VAL A 352 10.81 -14.42 -1.51
C VAL A 352 10.85 -15.82 -0.90
N ILE A 353 11.07 -16.84 -1.72
CA ILE A 353 11.10 -18.25 -1.27
C ILE A 353 12.30 -18.54 -0.39
N SER A 354 13.49 -18.10 -0.80
CA SER A 354 14.72 -18.42 -0.07
C SER A 354 15.00 -17.52 1.13
N GLY A 355 14.26 -16.43 1.30
CA GLY A 355 14.35 -15.51 2.42
C GLY A 355 13.11 -15.57 3.30
N GLY A 356 12.10 -14.73 3.01
CA GLY A 356 10.98 -14.55 3.92
C GLY A 356 10.05 -15.74 4.06
N PHE A 357 9.85 -16.51 3.00
CA PHE A 357 9.02 -17.71 3.09
C PHE A 357 9.63 -18.77 4.01
N HIS A 358 10.96 -18.97 3.98
CA HIS A 358 11.66 -19.85 4.91
C HIS A 358 11.27 -19.54 6.36
N THR A 359 11.36 -18.27 6.73
CA THR A 359 11.17 -17.86 8.13
C THR A 359 9.72 -17.89 8.55
N ILE A 360 8.78 -17.63 7.65
CA ILE A 360 7.35 -17.89 7.91
C ILE A 360 7.12 -19.38 8.24
N VAL A 361 7.72 -20.29 7.47
CA VAL A 361 7.59 -21.74 7.74
C VAL A 361 8.26 -22.12 9.06
N TYR A 362 9.46 -21.62 9.31
CA TYR A 362 10.19 -21.83 10.56
C TYR A 362 9.41 -21.32 11.77
N MET A 363 8.82 -20.13 11.68
CA MET A 363 8.02 -19.54 12.76
C MET A 363 6.77 -20.34 13.06
N LEU A 364 6.07 -20.88 12.05
CA LEU A 364 4.96 -21.82 12.30
C LEU A 364 5.44 -23.02 13.13
N ILE A 365 6.59 -23.59 12.78
CA ILE A 365 7.16 -24.74 13.48
C ILE A 365 7.47 -24.36 14.94
N GLN A 366 8.10 -23.21 15.18
CA GLN A 366 8.39 -22.71 16.54
C GLN A 366 7.11 -22.47 17.35
N LEU A 367 6.08 -21.86 16.74
CA LEU A 367 4.78 -21.69 17.37
C LEU A 367 4.20 -23.05 17.79
N CYS A 368 4.29 -24.07 16.93
CA CYS A 368 3.81 -25.43 17.23
C CYS A 368 4.61 -26.12 18.35
N TYR A 369 5.92 -25.84 18.46
CA TYR A 369 6.76 -26.30 19.58
C TYR A 369 6.40 -25.61 20.90
N ALA A 370 5.97 -24.36 20.87
CA ALA A 370 5.58 -23.60 22.06
C ALA A 370 4.16 -23.90 22.55
N MET A 371 3.26 -24.41 21.71
CA MET A 371 1.87 -24.72 22.09
C MET A 371 1.72 -25.49 23.43
N PRO A 372 2.52 -26.54 23.73
CA PRO A 372 2.35 -27.31 24.96
C PRO A 372 2.64 -26.52 26.24
N SER A 373 3.55 -25.54 26.19
CA SER A 373 3.91 -24.72 27.35
C SER A 373 2.98 -23.54 27.58
N MET A 374 2.03 -23.29 26.67
CA MET A 374 1.14 -22.14 26.68
C MET A 374 -0.33 -22.50 26.90
N GLN A 375 -0.63 -23.67 27.49
CA GLN A 375 -2.01 -24.08 27.75
C GLN A 375 -2.62 -23.37 28.99
N PRO A 376 -3.85 -22.83 28.90
CA PRO A 376 -4.73 -22.79 27.73
C PRO A 376 -4.23 -21.81 26.66
N LEU A 377 -4.25 -22.24 25.40
CA LEU A 377 -3.74 -21.46 24.28
C LEU A 377 -4.52 -20.14 24.10
N PRO A 378 -3.85 -18.98 24.13
CA PRO A 378 -4.51 -17.70 23.92
C PRO A 378 -5.13 -17.59 22.50
N PRO A 379 -6.26 -16.89 22.34
CA PRO A 379 -6.88 -16.71 21.02
C PRO A 379 -5.96 -16.08 19.99
N PHE A 380 -5.15 -15.08 20.39
CA PHE A 380 -4.19 -14.44 19.49
C PHE A 380 -3.14 -15.44 18.96
N PHE A 381 -2.69 -16.38 19.80
CA PHE A 381 -1.71 -17.40 19.40
C PHE A 381 -2.32 -18.37 18.39
N SER A 382 -3.58 -18.77 18.60
CA SER A 382 -4.33 -19.61 17.66
C SER A 382 -4.55 -18.89 16.32
N HIS A 383 -4.79 -17.58 16.34
CA HIS A 383 -4.83 -16.75 15.13
C HIS A 383 -3.49 -16.72 14.40
N SER A 384 -2.37 -16.54 15.11
CA SER A 384 -1.04 -16.58 14.49
C SER A 384 -0.77 -17.90 13.79
N ILE A 385 -1.14 -19.04 14.39
CA ILE A 385 -1.01 -20.36 13.74
C ILE A 385 -1.83 -20.43 12.45
N TYR A 386 -3.09 -19.97 12.50
CA TYR A 386 -3.97 -19.94 11.33
C TYR A 386 -3.38 -19.09 10.20
N ASP A 387 -2.93 -17.87 10.51
CA ASP A 387 -2.37 -16.94 9.54
C ASP A 387 -1.15 -17.56 8.84
N HIS A 388 -0.23 -18.17 9.60
CA HIS A 388 0.96 -18.80 9.03
C HIS A 388 0.61 -20.00 8.15
N LEU A 389 -0.31 -20.86 8.60
CA LEU A 389 -0.79 -22.00 7.80
C LEU A 389 -1.43 -21.52 6.51
N TRP A 390 -2.25 -20.48 6.55
CA TRP A 390 -2.89 -19.91 5.36
C TRP A 390 -1.84 -19.42 4.34
N LEU A 391 -0.83 -18.68 4.79
CA LEU A 391 0.19 -18.15 3.89
C LEU A 391 1.06 -19.27 3.30
N ILE A 392 1.42 -20.27 4.10
CA ILE A 392 2.18 -21.44 3.63
C ILE A 392 1.39 -22.22 2.60
N ASP A 393 0.12 -22.49 2.88
CA ASP A 393 -0.79 -23.15 1.95
C ASP A 393 -0.93 -22.37 0.63
N TYR A 394 -1.12 -21.05 0.72
CA TYR A 394 -1.20 -20.15 -0.43
C TYR A 394 0.04 -20.27 -1.31
N PHE A 395 1.23 -20.19 -0.71
CA PHE A 395 2.50 -20.29 -1.44
C PHE A 395 2.68 -21.68 -2.07
N MET A 396 2.46 -22.76 -1.32
CA MET A 396 2.63 -24.12 -1.82
C MET A 396 1.64 -24.49 -2.94
N THR A 397 0.42 -23.94 -2.88
CA THR A 397 -0.60 -24.15 -3.93
C THR A 397 -0.23 -23.44 -5.23
N ASN A 398 0.34 -22.23 -5.13
CA ASN A 398 0.53 -21.35 -6.28
C ASN A 398 1.96 -21.34 -6.84
N LEU A 399 2.95 -21.80 -6.07
CA LEU A 399 4.37 -21.77 -6.43
C LEU A 399 5.01 -23.15 -6.20
N GLN A 400 5.41 -23.79 -7.29
CA GLN A 400 6.08 -25.09 -7.27
C GLN A 400 7.40 -25.05 -6.48
N SER A 401 8.13 -23.94 -6.55
CA SER A 401 9.37 -23.71 -5.80
C SER A 401 9.16 -23.65 -4.29
N ALA A 402 8.01 -23.13 -3.82
CA ALA A 402 7.64 -23.12 -2.40
C ALA A 402 7.37 -24.55 -1.91
N LYS A 403 6.66 -25.35 -2.72
CA LYS A 403 6.38 -26.76 -2.42
C LYS A 403 7.66 -27.59 -2.33
N GLU A 404 8.56 -27.42 -3.30
CA GLU A 404 9.90 -28.03 -3.32
C GLU A 404 10.71 -27.67 -2.09
N PHE A 405 10.68 -26.39 -1.71
CA PHE A 405 11.39 -25.87 -0.56
C PHE A 405 10.87 -26.47 0.76
N VAL A 406 9.56 -26.44 1.02
CA VAL A 406 9.00 -27.03 2.27
C VAL A 406 9.26 -28.53 2.33
N PHE A 407 9.17 -29.24 1.21
CA PHE A 407 9.47 -30.66 1.15
C PHE A 407 10.94 -30.96 1.47
N ALA A 408 11.87 -30.19 0.92
CA ALA A 408 13.29 -30.43 1.15
C ALA A 408 13.73 -30.09 2.58
N GLU A 409 13.18 -29.03 3.17
CA GLU A 409 13.75 -28.40 4.36
C GLU A 409 12.94 -28.64 5.64
N PHE A 410 11.63 -28.86 5.52
CA PHE A 410 10.72 -28.87 6.68
C PHE A 410 9.81 -30.11 6.73
N LEU A 411 9.96 -31.08 5.82
CA LEU A 411 9.10 -32.26 5.77
C LEU A 411 9.08 -33.00 7.10
N SER A 412 10.23 -33.16 7.74
CA SER A 412 10.35 -33.90 8.99
C SER A 412 9.57 -33.24 10.14
N GLU A 413 9.62 -31.91 10.21
CA GLU A 413 8.93 -31.08 11.17
C GLU A 413 7.43 -31.07 10.90
N PHE A 414 7.01 -30.97 9.65
CA PHE A 414 5.59 -31.10 9.30
C PHE A 414 5.04 -32.46 9.70
N ASP A 415 5.80 -33.54 9.50
CA ASP A 415 5.39 -34.88 9.90
C ASP A 415 5.35 -35.07 11.42
N LEU A 416 6.26 -34.44 12.15
CA LEU A 416 6.39 -34.56 13.61
C LEU A 416 5.42 -33.66 14.37
N ILE A 417 5.35 -32.36 14.03
CA ILE A 417 4.73 -31.34 14.88
C ILE A 417 3.54 -30.61 14.26
N VAL A 418 3.51 -30.45 12.93
CA VAL A 418 2.38 -29.82 12.24
C VAL A 418 1.39 -30.90 11.78
N THR A 419 0.77 -31.56 12.76
CA THR A 419 -0.16 -32.69 12.53
C THR A 419 -1.60 -32.31 12.88
N GLU A 420 -2.57 -32.92 12.18
CA GLU A 420 -3.99 -32.72 12.49
C GLU A 420 -4.32 -33.12 13.94
N THR A 421 -3.77 -34.23 14.41
CA THR A 421 -3.94 -34.71 15.78
C THR A 421 -3.47 -33.66 16.79
N ARG A 422 -2.24 -33.15 16.62
CA ARG A 422 -1.68 -32.15 17.54
C ARG A 422 -2.47 -30.84 17.52
N MET A 423 -2.94 -30.41 16.35
CA MET A 423 -3.78 -29.22 16.25
C MET A 423 -5.14 -29.42 16.93
N LYS A 424 -5.74 -30.60 16.80
CA LYS A 424 -7.00 -30.95 17.48
C LYS A 424 -6.88 -30.91 18.99
N ASP A 425 -5.78 -31.45 19.51
CA ASP A 425 -5.52 -31.55 20.95
C ASP A 425 -5.19 -30.20 21.57
N MET A 426 -4.53 -29.32 20.82
CA MET A 426 -3.97 -28.09 21.38
C MET A 426 -4.82 -26.85 21.09
N ILE A 427 -5.48 -26.74 19.93
CA ILE A 427 -6.30 -25.56 19.59
C ILE A 427 -7.65 -25.63 20.34
N PRO A 428 -8.03 -24.57 21.08
CA PRO A 428 -9.27 -24.54 21.85
C PRO A 428 -10.51 -24.83 21.01
N GLU A 429 -11.44 -25.63 21.54
CA GLU A 429 -12.63 -26.06 20.79
C GLU A 429 -13.54 -24.90 20.38
N ASN A 430 -13.54 -23.82 21.17
CA ASN A 430 -14.33 -22.61 20.94
C ASN A 430 -13.65 -21.61 19.98
N PHE A 431 -12.48 -21.92 19.43
CA PHE A 431 -11.80 -21.02 18.50
C PHE A 431 -12.49 -20.99 17.14
N THR A 432 -12.88 -19.80 16.68
CA THR A 432 -13.73 -19.60 15.49
C THR A 432 -13.17 -20.21 14.21
N LEU A 433 -11.84 -20.23 14.04
CA LEU A 433 -11.18 -20.74 12.83
C LEU A 433 -10.59 -22.15 13.00
N ARG A 434 -10.97 -22.88 14.06
CA ARG A 434 -10.42 -24.21 14.38
C ARG A 434 -10.56 -25.19 13.21
N SER A 435 -11.72 -25.21 12.54
CA SER A 435 -11.94 -26.10 11.39
C SER A 435 -11.05 -25.77 10.19
N GLU A 436 -10.80 -24.48 9.96
CA GLU A 436 -9.96 -24.02 8.85
C GLU A 436 -8.48 -24.38 9.08
N ILE A 437 -8.00 -24.28 10.33
CA ILE A 437 -6.66 -24.78 10.70
C ILE A 437 -6.50 -26.24 10.28
N PHE A 438 -7.48 -27.10 10.59
CA PHE A 438 -7.38 -28.53 10.24
C PHE A 438 -7.39 -28.77 8.73
N LYS A 439 -8.23 -28.05 7.99
CA LYS A 439 -8.27 -28.13 6.52
C LYS A 439 -6.93 -27.72 5.91
N LEU A 440 -6.34 -26.61 6.37
CA LEU A 440 -5.03 -26.14 5.89
C LEU A 440 -3.93 -27.16 6.17
N VAL A 441 -3.88 -27.71 7.38
CA VAL A 441 -2.90 -28.74 7.74
C VAL A 441 -3.07 -30.00 6.88
N GLN A 442 -4.30 -30.46 6.67
CA GLN A 442 -4.58 -31.60 5.79
C GLN A 442 -4.15 -31.33 4.36
N HIS A 443 -4.45 -30.14 3.83
CA HIS A 443 -4.12 -29.76 2.46
C HIS A 443 -2.60 -29.67 2.26
N ILE A 444 -1.88 -28.95 3.12
CA ILE A 444 -0.41 -28.85 3.09
C ILE A 444 0.23 -30.24 3.15
N ARG A 445 -0.22 -31.09 4.08
CA ARG A 445 0.33 -32.46 4.20
C ARG A 445 0.04 -33.33 2.99
N SER A 446 -1.14 -33.19 2.38
CA SER A 446 -1.46 -33.92 1.16
C SER A 446 -0.48 -33.53 0.03
N MET A 447 -0.20 -32.23 -0.11
CA MET A 447 0.76 -31.72 -1.09
C MET A 447 2.16 -32.29 -0.87
N LEU A 448 2.62 -32.39 0.38
CA LEU A 448 3.94 -32.94 0.73
C LEU A 448 4.04 -34.45 0.44
N ARG A 449 3.00 -35.23 0.70
CA ARG A 449 2.98 -36.68 0.41
C ARG A 449 3.11 -36.99 -1.09
N PHE A 450 2.54 -36.17 -1.96
CA PHE A 450 2.64 -36.34 -3.41
C PHE A 450 3.99 -35.89 -4.00
N SER A 451 4.88 -35.29 -3.20
CA SER A 451 6.20 -34.81 -3.64
C SER A 451 7.32 -35.85 -3.50
N SER A 452 7.00 -37.11 -3.20
CA SER A 452 7.94 -38.22 -2.94
C SER A 452 8.89 -38.61 -4.10
N LYS A 453 8.97 -37.82 -5.17
CA LYS A 453 9.93 -37.97 -6.29
C LYS A 453 11.06 -36.92 -6.27
N MET A 454 11.13 -36.09 -5.22
CA MET A 454 12.09 -34.98 -5.09
C MET A 454 13.24 -35.36 -4.15
N ASP A 455 14.04 -36.36 -4.52
CA ASP A 455 15.22 -36.82 -3.76
C ASP A 455 16.43 -35.86 -3.85
N LYS A 456 16.24 -34.61 -4.27
CA LYS A 456 17.34 -33.66 -4.45
C LYS A 456 17.22 -32.51 -3.45
N PRO A 457 18.31 -32.15 -2.73
CA PRO A 457 18.31 -31.01 -1.84
C PRO A 457 17.98 -29.72 -2.60
N TYR A 458 17.36 -28.75 -1.94
CA TYR A 458 16.95 -27.50 -2.58
C TYR A 458 18.20 -26.66 -2.94
N THR A 459 18.66 -26.79 -4.19
CA THR A 459 19.95 -26.23 -4.64
C THR A 459 19.96 -24.70 -4.78
N LYS A 460 18.80 -24.05 -4.65
CA LYS A 460 18.64 -22.60 -4.71
C LYS A 460 18.63 -21.93 -3.33
N MET A 461 18.74 -22.70 -2.25
CA MET A 461 18.98 -22.10 -0.95
C MET A 461 20.31 -21.35 -1.01
N PRO A 462 20.34 -20.08 -0.55
CA PRO A 462 21.58 -19.37 -0.31
C PRO A 462 22.48 -20.26 0.55
N VAL A 463 23.79 -20.25 0.26
CA VAL A 463 24.83 -21.07 0.95
C VAL A 463 24.81 -20.91 2.48
N GLN A 464 24.08 -19.92 2.95
CA GLN A 464 23.98 -19.52 4.34
C GLN A 464 22.88 -20.31 5.08
N PHE A 465 21.85 -20.80 4.35
CA PHE A 465 20.79 -21.66 4.88
C PHE A 465 21.11 -23.16 4.81
N ARG A 466 22.00 -23.56 3.88
CA ARG A 466 22.59 -24.90 3.86
C ARG A 466 23.67 -25.00 4.93
#